data_AF-A0A2N2F447-F1
#
_entry.id   AF-A0A2N2F447-F1
#
_cell.length_a   1.000
_cell.length_b   1.000
_cell.length_c   1.000
_cell.angle_alpha   90.00
_cell.angle_beta   90.00
_cell.angle_gamma   90.00
#
_symmetry.space_group_name_H-M   'P 1'
#
loop_
_entity.id
_entity.type
_entity.pdbx_description
1 polymer ?
#
loop_
_entity_poly.entity_id
_entity_poly.type
_entity_poly.pdbx_seq_one_letter_code
_entity_poly.pdbx_strand_id
1 'polypeptide(L)'
;MAKKKNTKSAAQTDVAKQQKQENMKSKVEIKQPERNQEKMSRIVGSIFIGLGVLLVAFGIYSFIRFREEPAIDIDLEAPVLSEVTSLTNGDKILIRGSAEGFDDVFVYVNDVKVGSAKVDGEANFSYEYTVENEGEYAINVAGVKGFPNRVMGPRSEVKMAAVDWTDPDPEAVEFKYGEETNKETFVIAGTAEPLSTIIVKRGILSYETIASSEGEFRLEGIELEEGRNVFTMSIKDQAGNEITLEEKIRVTYNPAGDVNGDAVVDGDIPQASGELDALFGNQLMLIFGLIAIVAFGTSFVYMYKKER
;
A
#
# COMPACT_ATOMS: atom_id res chain seq x y z
N MET A 1 -75.30 47.45 109.26
CA MET A 1 -75.37 46.02 109.64
C MET A 1 -75.20 45.17 108.39
N ALA A 2 -74.28 44.18 108.42
CA ALA A 2 -74.18 42.90 107.66
C ALA A 2 -74.45 42.83 106.13
N LYS A 3 -73.85 41.98 105.26
CA LYS A 3 -72.60 41.17 105.14
C LYS A 3 -72.76 40.37 103.80
N LYS A 4 -71.71 40.32 102.93
CA LYS A 4 -71.29 39.24 101.96
C LYS A 4 -72.31 38.74 100.87
N LYS A 5 -71.95 38.19 99.69
CA LYS A 5 -70.74 37.51 99.15
C LYS A 5 -70.80 37.37 97.60
N ASN A 6 -69.62 37.24 96.98
CA ASN A 6 -69.31 36.97 95.55
C ASN A 6 -69.76 35.60 94.98
N THR A 7 -69.92 35.53 93.65
CA THR A 7 -69.28 34.50 92.77
C THR A 7 -69.19 34.95 91.30
N LYS A 8 -68.08 34.63 90.63
CA LYS A 8 -67.73 34.90 89.22
C LYS A 8 -67.98 33.68 88.31
N SER A 9 -68.05 33.96 86.99
CA SER A 9 -67.51 33.17 85.85
C SER A 9 -68.50 32.33 85.01
N ALA A 10 -68.72 32.78 83.76
CA ALA A 10 -68.94 31.96 82.57
C ALA A 10 -68.86 32.84 81.31
N ALA A 11 -67.65 33.15 80.83
CA ALA A 11 -67.42 33.81 79.56
C ALA A 11 -66.07 33.36 78.99
N GLN A 12 -65.99 32.12 78.49
CA GLN A 12 -64.81 31.59 77.77
C GLN A 12 -65.08 30.19 77.18
N THR A 13 -65.98 30.05 76.20
CA THR A 13 -66.03 28.79 75.43
C THR A 13 -66.49 28.89 73.97
N ASP A 14 -66.80 30.08 73.44
CA ASP A 14 -67.31 30.20 72.06
C ASP A 14 -66.30 30.61 70.99
N VAL A 15 -65.05 30.96 71.35
CA VAL A 15 -64.11 31.58 70.38
C VAL A 15 -63.08 30.60 69.79
N ALA A 16 -62.75 29.49 70.47
CA ALA A 16 -61.62 28.64 70.08
C ALA A 16 -61.96 27.54 69.04
N LYS A 17 -63.24 27.17 68.86
CA LYS A 17 -63.62 26.13 67.86
C LYS A 17 -63.94 26.69 66.48
N GLN A 18 -64.28 27.98 66.36
CA GLN A 18 -64.50 28.61 65.05
C GLN A 18 -63.18 29.11 64.42
N GLN A 19 -62.18 29.50 65.21
CA GLN A 19 -60.89 29.95 64.67
C GLN A 19 -60.00 28.85 64.07
N LYS A 20 -60.27 27.56 64.34
CA LYS A 20 -59.49 26.45 63.75
C LYS A 20 -60.02 25.99 62.39
N GLN A 21 -61.23 26.38 62.01
CA GLN A 21 -61.82 26.03 60.70
C GLN A 21 -61.64 27.13 59.64
N GLU A 22 -61.45 28.38 60.05
CA GLU A 22 -61.30 29.49 59.08
C GLU A 22 -59.88 29.65 58.52
N ASN A 23 -58.84 29.15 59.19
CA ASN A 23 -57.45 29.39 58.77
C ASN A 23 -56.81 28.28 57.91
N MET A 24 -57.53 27.20 57.59
CA MET A 24 -57.07 26.18 56.63
C MET A 24 -57.69 26.35 55.22
N LYS A 25 -58.40 27.45 54.98
CA LYS A 25 -58.77 27.89 53.62
C LYS A 25 -57.88 29.05 53.16
N SER A 26 -56.62 29.07 53.59
CA SER A 26 -55.64 30.01 53.05
C SER A 26 -55.43 29.71 51.57
N LYS A 27 -56.18 30.45 50.75
CA LYS A 27 -55.71 31.09 49.52
C LYS A 27 -54.85 30.19 48.63
N VAL A 28 -55.49 29.21 48.02
CA VAL A 28 -55.05 28.75 46.69
C VAL A 28 -55.96 29.44 45.68
N GLU A 29 -55.77 30.75 45.52
CA GLU A 29 -56.22 31.43 44.30
C GLU A 29 -55.32 30.91 43.19
N ILE A 30 -55.79 29.87 42.49
CA ILE A 30 -55.27 29.55 41.17
C ILE A 30 -55.65 30.77 40.32
N LYS A 31 -54.71 31.71 40.14
CA LYS A 31 -54.82 32.72 39.10
C LYS A 31 -54.98 31.96 37.79
N GLN A 32 -56.22 31.76 37.34
CA GLN A 32 -56.47 31.28 36.00
C GLN A 32 -55.77 32.27 35.07
N PRO A 33 -54.89 31.80 34.17
CA PRO A 33 -54.22 32.70 33.23
C PRO A 33 -55.31 33.48 32.52
N GLU A 34 -55.11 34.79 32.35
CA GLU A 34 -56.09 35.61 31.64
C GLU A 34 -56.40 34.93 30.29
N ARG A 35 -57.67 34.87 29.89
CA ARG A 35 -58.14 34.19 28.67
C ARG A 35 -57.37 34.57 27.40
N ASN A 36 -56.69 35.72 27.40
CA ASN A 36 -55.78 36.15 26.34
C ASN A 36 -54.42 35.41 26.34
N GLN A 37 -53.87 35.04 27.49
CA GLN A 37 -52.59 34.37 27.62
C GLN A 37 -52.59 32.97 26.99
N GLU A 38 -53.69 32.22 27.15
CA GLU A 38 -53.86 30.91 26.50
C GLU A 38 -53.97 31.01 24.97
N LYS A 39 -54.68 32.03 24.46
CA LYS A 39 -54.77 32.29 23.02
C LYS A 39 -53.40 32.65 22.45
N MET A 40 -52.64 33.49 23.15
CA MET A 40 -51.29 33.87 22.75
C MET A 40 -50.33 32.67 22.76
N SER A 41 -50.38 31.81 23.78
CA SER A 41 -49.57 30.59 23.84
C SER A 41 -49.85 29.63 22.67
N ARG A 42 -51.14 29.43 22.30
CA ARG A 42 -51.52 28.60 21.16
C ARG A 42 -51.06 29.18 19.82
N ILE A 43 -51.16 30.50 19.65
CA ILE A 43 -50.68 31.20 18.45
C ILE A 43 -49.16 31.04 18.34
N VAL A 44 -48.42 31.32 19.41
CA VAL A 44 -46.96 31.17 19.44
C VAL A 44 -46.55 29.72 19.16
N GLY A 45 -47.19 28.74 19.80
CA GLY A 45 -46.95 27.32 19.53
C GLY A 45 -47.23 26.91 18.08
N SER A 46 -48.32 27.41 17.48
CA SER A 46 -48.63 27.14 16.07
C SER A 46 -47.63 27.78 15.11
N ILE A 47 -47.11 28.97 15.44
CA ILE A 47 -46.04 29.61 14.67
C ILE A 47 -44.74 28.79 14.75
N PHE A 48 -44.37 28.32 15.94
CA PHE A 48 -43.19 27.45 16.11
C PHE A 48 -43.33 26.13 15.36
N ILE A 49 -44.51 25.50 15.40
CA ILE A 49 -44.79 24.28 14.64
C ILE A 49 -44.71 24.56 13.13
N GLY A 50 -45.32 25.66 12.66
CA GLY A 50 -45.27 26.07 11.25
C GLY A 50 -43.85 26.37 10.77
N LEU A 51 -43.06 27.07 11.59
CA LEU A 51 -41.65 27.36 11.31
C LEU A 51 -40.80 26.08 11.31
N GLY A 52 -41.08 25.14 12.22
CA GLY A 52 -40.43 23.83 12.26
C GLY A 52 -40.71 23.00 11.00
N VAL A 53 -41.97 22.92 10.57
CA VAL A 53 -42.34 22.24 9.33
C VAL A 53 -41.71 22.92 8.11
N LEU A 54 -41.66 24.25 8.08
CA LEU A 54 -40.99 25.01 7.02
C LEU A 54 -39.49 24.71 6.95
N LEU A 55 -38.80 24.66 8.10
CA LEU A 55 -37.37 24.32 8.16
C LEU A 55 -37.11 22.89 7.69
N VAL A 56 -37.95 21.93 8.07
CA VAL A 56 -37.84 20.55 7.59
C VAL A 56 -38.09 20.48 6.09
N ALA A 57 -39.11 21.18 5.58
CA ALA A 57 -39.40 21.25 4.15
C ALA A 57 -38.25 21.91 3.36
N PHE A 58 -37.67 22.99 3.88
CA PHE A 58 -36.48 23.62 3.32
C PHE A 58 -35.26 22.69 3.36
N GLY A 59 -35.07 21.96 4.45
CA GLY A 59 -34.02 20.94 4.57
C GLY A 59 -34.16 19.83 3.52
N ILE A 60 -35.37 19.30 3.33
CA ILE A 60 -35.67 18.30 2.30
C ILE A 60 -35.46 18.88 0.90
N TYR A 61 -35.97 20.09 0.64
CA TYR A 61 -35.80 20.78 -0.64
C TYR A 61 -34.32 21.03 -0.97
N SER A 62 -33.57 21.55 -0.01
CA SER A 62 -32.12 21.77 -0.12
C SER A 62 -31.38 20.46 -0.36
N PHE A 63 -31.75 19.39 0.34
CA PHE A 63 -31.15 18.06 0.17
C PHE A 63 -31.40 17.47 -1.22
N ILE A 64 -32.61 17.59 -1.76
CA ILE A 64 -32.95 17.13 -3.11
C ILE A 64 -32.16 17.94 -4.15
N ARG A 65 -32.15 19.27 -4.04
CA ARG A 65 -31.45 20.14 -4.99
C ARG A 65 -29.93 19.99 -4.94
N PHE A 66 -29.35 19.70 -3.76
CA PHE A 66 -27.92 19.42 -3.62
C PHE A 66 -27.48 18.12 -4.32
N ARG A 67 -28.41 17.19 -4.52
CA ARG A 67 -28.19 15.92 -5.22
C ARG A 67 -28.39 16.00 -6.74
N GLU A 68 -28.89 17.12 -7.25
CA GLU A 68 -28.93 17.34 -8.71
C GLU A 68 -27.50 17.40 -9.24
N GLU A 69 -27.28 16.80 -10.41
CA GLU A 69 -25.99 16.91 -11.09
C GLU A 69 -25.72 18.40 -11.40
N PRO A 70 -24.52 18.91 -11.08
CA PRO A 70 -24.18 20.30 -11.35
C PRO A 70 -24.28 20.59 -12.84
N ALA A 71 -24.74 21.79 -13.19
CA ALA A 71 -24.76 22.23 -14.58
C ALA A 71 -23.33 22.30 -15.11
N ILE A 72 -23.10 21.90 -16.36
CA ILE A 72 -21.77 21.94 -16.97
C ILE A 72 -21.52 23.35 -17.51
N ASP A 73 -20.36 23.91 -17.19
CA ASP A 73 -19.83 25.15 -17.75
C ASP A 73 -18.47 24.85 -18.38
N ILE A 74 -18.43 24.90 -19.70
CA ILE A 74 -17.26 24.55 -20.51
C ILE A 74 -16.20 25.65 -20.52
N ASP A 75 -16.53 26.87 -20.08
CA ASP A 75 -15.63 28.01 -20.09
C ASP A 75 -14.73 28.03 -18.84
N LEU A 76 -14.96 27.12 -17.89
CA LEU A 76 -14.11 26.95 -16.71
C LEU A 76 -12.84 26.18 -17.06
N GLU A 77 -11.74 26.50 -16.39
CA GLU A 77 -10.50 25.75 -16.53
C GLU A 77 -10.62 24.37 -15.86
N ALA A 78 -10.12 23.33 -16.51
CA ALA A 78 -10.11 21.99 -15.92
C ALA A 78 -9.10 21.93 -14.76
N PRO A 79 -9.36 21.14 -13.70
CA PRO A 79 -8.35 20.85 -12.70
C PRO A 79 -7.14 20.13 -13.29
N VAL A 80 -6.01 20.20 -12.59
CA VAL A 80 -4.75 19.54 -12.98
C VAL A 80 -4.41 18.46 -11.96
N LEU A 81 -4.14 17.24 -12.42
CA LEU A 81 -3.61 16.18 -11.56
C LEU A 81 -2.09 16.31 -11.42
N SER A 82 -1.61 16.59 -10.21
CA SER A 82 -0.17 16.69 -9.93
C SER A 82 0.45 15.32 -9.68
N GLU A 83 -0.19 14.50 -8.84
CA GLU A 83 0.30 13.20 -8.40
C GLU A 83 -0.84 12.18 -8.46
N VAL A 84 -0.58 11.04 -9.10
CA VAL A 84 -1.43 9.86 -9.06
C VAL A 84 -0.50 8.67 -8.85
N THR A 85 -0.80 7.80 -7.90
CA THR A 85 -0.06 6.54 -7.71
C THR A 85 0.00 5.78 -9.03
N SER A 86 1.19 5.60 -9.60
CA SER A 86 1.35 4.98 -10.91
C SER A 86 1.26 3.46 -10.86
N LEU A 87 1.89 2.83 -9.87
CA LEU A 87 1.89 1.39 -9.63
C LEU A 87 2.02 1.13 -8.12
N THR A 88 1.28 0.18 -7.58
CA THR A 88 1.37 -0.17 -6.16
C THR A 88 0.86 -1.59 -5.89
N ASN A 89 1.39 -2.22 -4.85
CA ASN A 89 0.81 -3.40 -4.23
C ASN A 89 -0.10 -3.11 -3.01
N GLY A 90 -0.34 -1.84 -2.71
CA GLY A 90 -1.34 -1.44 -1.73
C GLY A 90 -2.76 -1.50 -2.30
N ASP A 91 -3.75 -1.24 -1.46
CA ASP A 91 -5.16 -1.12 -1.83
C ASP A 91 -5.60 0.34 -2.06
N LYS A 92 -4.66 1.28 -2.04
CA LYS A 92 -4.92 2.73 -2.06
C LYS A 92 -4.21 3.42 -3.21
N ILE A 93 -4.98 4.15 -4.00
CA ILE A 93 -4.49 5.08 -5.02
C ILE A 93 -4.61 6.49 -4.46
N LEU A 94 -3.46 7.16 -4.32
CA LEU A 94 -3.40 8.56 -3.93
C LEU A 94 -3.58 9.44 -5.17
N ILE A 95 -4.48 10.42 -5.06
CA ILE A 95 -4.80 11.37 -6.12
C ILE A 95 -4.66 12.78 -5.56
N ARG A 96 -3.73 13.56 -6.11
CA ARG A 96 -3.53 14.97 -5.77
C ARG A 96 -3.49 15.84 -7.01
N GLY A 97 -3.86 17.09 -6.81
CA GLY A 97 -3.89 18.05 -7.89
C GLY A 97 -4.22 19.46 -7.42
N SER A 98 -4.40 20.34 -8.39
CA SER A 98 -4.91 21.68 -8.19
C SER A 98 -6.21 21.91 -8.95
N ALA A 99 -7.09 22.74 -8.37
CA ALA A 99 -8.39 23.08 -8.92
C ALA A 99 -8.71 24.54 -8.59
N GLU A 100 -8.06 25.46 -9.30
CA GLU A 100 -8.23 26.90 -9.06
C GLU A 100 -9.67 27.36 -9.34
N GLY A 101 -10.23 28.16 -8.43
CA GLY A 101 -11.58 28.70 -8.56
C GLY A 101 -12.72 27.71 -8.30
N PHE A 102 -12.42 26.51 -7.79
CA PHE A 102 -13.41 25.51 -7.39
C PHE A 102 -13.50 25.32 -5.87
N ASP A 103 -14.66 24.87 -5.40
CA ASP A 103 -14.91 24.58 -3.97
C ASP A 103 -14.64 23.09 -3.65
N ASP A 104 -15.02 22.22 -4.58
CA ASP A 104 -14.85 20.77 -4.50
C ASP A 104 -14.34 20.22 -5.84
N VAL A 105 -13.80 19.01 -5.82
CA VAL A 105 -13.39 18.24 -6.99
C VAL A 105 -14.11 16.91 -6.97
N PHE A 106 -14.83 16.58 -8.05
CA PHE A 106 -15.35 15.24 -8.29
C PHE A 106 -14.26 14.36 -8.87
N VAL A 107 -14.10 13.18 -8.29
CA VAL A 107 -13.11 12.18 -8.71
C VAL A 107 -13.81 11.08 -9.48
N TYR A 108 -13.28 10.79 -10.67
CA TYR A 108 -13.76 9.73 -11.54
C TYR A 108 -12.68 8.68 -11.71
N VAL A 109 -13.09 7.41 -11.62
CA VAL A 109 -12.27 6.24 -11.88
C VAL A 109 -13.01 5.41 -12.91
N ASN A 110 -12.35 5.08 -14.03
CA ASN A 110 -12.94 4.36 -15.16
C ASN A 110 -14.27 5.02 -15.61
N ASP A 111 -14.25 6.34 -15.73
CA ASP A 111 -15.39 7.22 -16.07
C ASP A 111 -16.56 7.27 -15.07
N VAL A 112 -16.51 6.50 -13.99
CA VAL A 112 -17.52 6.49 -12.93
C VAL A 112 -17.10 7.43 -11.81
N LYS A 113 -18.03 8.29 -11.35
CA LYS A 113 -17.78 9.16 -10.20
C LYS A 113 -17.72 8.33 -8.92
N VAL A 114 -16.56 8.30 -8.28
CA VAL A 114 -16.35 7.52 -7.04
C VAL A 114 -16.42 8.38 -5.79
N GLY A 115 -16.20 9.70 -5.91
CA GLY A 115 -16.14 10.56 -4.74
C GLY A 115 -16.02 12.04 -5.03
N SER A 116 -15.74 12.78 -3.96
CA SER A 116 -15.49 14.22 -3.99
C SER A 116 -14.42 14.57 -2.96
N ALA A 117 -13.51 15.48 -3.30
CA ALA A 117 -12.54 16.08 -2.39
C ALA A 117 -12.79 17.59 -2.28
N LYS A 118 -12.46 18.17 -1.13
CA LYS A 118 -12.48 19.62 -0.94
C LYS A 118 -11.22 20.25 -1.50
N VAL A 119 -11.37 21.43 -2.10
CA VAL A 119 -10.24 22.28 -2.49
C VAL A 119 -9.83 23.12 -1.27
N ASP A 120 -8.54 23.19 -0.98
CA ASP A 120 -8.01 24.01 0.12
C ASP A 120 -7.78 25.48 -0.28
N GLY A 121 -7.29 26.30 0.65
CA GLY A 121 -7.09 27.74 0.44
C GLY A 121 -6.00 28.06 -0.60
N GLU A 122 -5.13 27.09 -0.89
CA GLU A 122 -4.05 27.16 -1.86
C GLU A 122 -4.43 26.50 -3.20
N ALA A 123 -5.72 26.23 -3.40
CA ALA A 123 -6.30 25.58 -4.58
C ALA A 123 -5.84 24.14 -4.81
N ASN A 124 -5.34 23.43 -3.79
CA ASN A 124 -4.95 22.03 -3.90
C ASN A 124 -6.06 21.10 -3.38
N PHE A 125 -6.02 19.86 -3.81
CA PHE A 125 -6.87 18.80 -3.27
C PHE A 125 -6.10 17.49 -3.12
N SER A 126 -6.59 16.63 -2.23
CA SER A 126 -6.10 15.27 -2.04
C SER A 126 -7.29 14.34 -1.86
N TYR A 127 -7.25 13.20 -2.54
CA TYR A 127 -8.22 12.13 -2.42
C TYR A 127 -7.49 10.78 -2.39
N GLU A 128 -7.96 9.89 -1.54
CA GLU A 128 -7.49 8.50 -1.48
C GLU A 128 -8.62 7.60 -1.97
N TYR A 129 -8.38 6.86 -3.04
CA TYR A 129 -9.31 5.89 -3.58
C TYR A 129 -8.88 4.49 -3.15
N THR A 130 -9.75 3.76 -2.46
CA THR A 130 -9.53 2.35 -2.12
C THR A 130 -10.06 1.47 -3.24
N VAL A 131 -9.20 0.62 -3.79
CA VAL A 131 -9.57 -0.33 -4.85
C VAL A 131 -10.11 -1.62 -4.26
N GLU A 132 -10.99 -2.30 -4.99
CA GLU A 132 -11.53 -3.61 -4.59
C GLU A 132 -10.84 -4.79 -5.28
N ASN A 133 -10.21 -4.55 -6.43
CA ASN A 133 -9.55 -5.57 -7.24
C ASN A 133 -8.20 -5.04 -7.75
N GLU A 134 -7.31 -5.93 -8.16
CA GLU A 134 -6.13 -5.56 -8.95
C GLU A 134 -6.53 -5.11 -10.37
N GLY A 135 -5.61 -4.41 -11.05
CA GLY A 135 -5.76 -3.98 -12.44
C GLY A 135 -5.44 -2.50 -12.67
N GLU A 136 -5.78 -2.04 -13.87
CA GLU A 136 -5.56 -0.65 -14.30
C GLU A 136 -6.76 0.24 -14.02
N TYR A 137 -6.47 1.49 -13.64
CA TYR A 137 -7.44 2.50 -13.24
C TYR A 137 -7.17 3.81 -13.99
N ALA A 138 -8.13 4.22 -14.82
CA ALA A 138 -8.10 5.50 -15.51
C ALA A 138 -8.73 6.58 -14.63
N ILE A 139 -7.93 7.57 -14.22
CA ILE A 139 -8.32 8.58 -13.24
C ILE A 139 -8.40 9.95 -13.91
N ASN A 140 -9.51 10.64 -13.73
CA ASN A 140 -9.67 12.05 -14.05
C ASN A 140 -10.55 12.75 -13.02
N VAL A 141 -10.53 14.07 -13.02
CA VAL A 141 -11.25 14.89 -12.04
C VAL A 141 -11.99 16.03 -12.71
N ALA A 142 -13.07 16.51 -12.11
CA ALA A 142 -13.78 17.72 -12.54
C ALA A 142 -14.01 18.65 -11.36
N GLY A 143 -13.72 19.93 -11.53
CA GLY A 143 -13.93 20.96 -10.52
C GLY A 143 -15.41 21.33 -10.40
N VAL A 144 -15.88 21.60 -9.19
CA VAL A 144 -17.25 22.02 -8.91
C VAL A 144 -17.25 23.24 -7.99
N LYS A 145 -18.07 24.25 -8.32
CA LYS A 145 -18.22 25.46 -7.52
C LYS A 145 -19.66 25.93 -7.37
N GLY A 146 -19.90 26.75 -6.35
CA GLY A 146 -21.14 27.49 -6.15
C GLY A 146 -22.13 26.85 -5.17
N PHE A 147 -22.91 27.70 -4.50
CA PHE A 147 -24.02 27.31 -3.63
C PHE A 147 -25.16 28.34 -3.70
N PRO A 148 -26.45 27.95 -3.75
CA PRO A 148 -26.97 26.58 -3.87
C PRO A 148 -26.96 26.03 -5.30
N ASN A 149 -26.68 26.87 -6.30
CA ASN A 149 -26.58 26.46 -7.71
C ASN A 149 -25.14 26.05 -8.01
N ARG A 150 -24.93 24.75 -8.21
CA ARG A 150 -23.60 24.19 -8.48
C ARG A 150 -23.33 24.13 -9.98
N VAL A 151 -22.10 24.42 -10.34
CA VAL A 151 -21.59 24.35 -11.70
C VAL A 151 -20.32 23.51 -11.72
N MET A 152 -20.16 22.68 -12.74
CA MET A 152 -19.01 21.78 -12.94
C MET A 152 -18.25 22.17 -14.21
N GLY A 153 -16.94 22.23 -14.11
CA GLY A 153 -16.05 22.47 -15.25
C GLY A 153 -15.80 21.22 -16.10
N PRO A 154 -14.99 21.34 -17.17
CA PRO A 154 -14.48 20.19 -17.91
C PRO A 154 -13.63 19.26 -17.02
N ARG A 155 -13.47 18.01 -17.48
CA ARG A 155 -12.60 17.02 -16.83
C ARG A 155 -11.13 17.29 -17.14
N SER A 156 -10.26 16.95 -16.20
CA SER A 156 -8.81 16.95 -16.38
C SER A 156 -8.36 15.95 -17.44
N GLU A 157 -7.08 16.00 -17.80
CA GLU A 157 -6.41 14.87 -18.46
C GLU A 157 -6.51 13.60 -17.61
N VAL A 158 -6.47 12.45 -18.28
CA VAL A 158 -6.50 11.13 -17.65
C VAL A 158 -5.09 10.75 -17.21
N LYS A 159 -4.94 10.29 -15.97
CA LYS A 159 -3.74 9.59 -15.49
C LYS A 159 -4.06 8.13 -15.19
N MET A 160 -3.12 7.26 -15.51
CA MET A 160 -3.22 5.82 -15.24
C MET A 160 -2.61 5.48 -13.89
N ALA A 161 -3.26 4.59 -13.17
CA ALA A 161 -2.75 3.90 -12.00
C ALA A 161 -2.90 2.39 -12.23
N ALA A 162 -1.96 1.60 -11.71
CA ALA A 162 -2.03 0.16 -11.71
C ALA A 162 -1.92 -0.36 -10.26
N VAL A 163 -2.75 -1.34 -9.93
CA VAL A 163 -2.66 -2.07 -8.66
C VAL A 163 -2.38 -3.52 -8.98
N ASP A 164 -1.37 -4.07 -8.33
CA ASP A 164 -0.92 -5.45 -8.55
C ASP A 164 -0.63 -6.10 -7.21
N TRP A 165 -1.35 -7.17 -6.89
CA TRP A 165 -1.19 -7.95 -5.65
C TRP A 165 -0.63 -9.34 -5.92
N THR A 166 -0.20 -9.61 -7.15
CA THR A 166 0.33 -10.90 -7.57
C THR A 166 1.82 -10.93 -7.25
N ASP A 167 2.23 -11.91 -6.44
CA ASP A 167 3.65 -12.14 -6.17
C ASP A 167 4.39 -12.58 -7.45
N PRO A 168 5.69 -12.27 -7.59
CA PRO A 168 6.52 -12.82 -8.66
C PRO A 168 6.44 -14.35 -8.70
N ASP A 169 6.45 -14.93 -9.89
CA ASP A 169 6.48 -16.39 -10.05
C ASP A 169 7.86 -16.95 -9.65
N PRO A 170 7.96 -17.77 -8.58
CA PRO A 170 9.24 -18.33 -8.15
C PRO A 170 9.82 -19.35 -9.15
N GLU A 171 8.98 -19.99 -9.97
CA GLU A 171 9.44 -20.97 -10.97
C GLU A 171 10.04 -20.30 -12.21
N ALA A 172 9.75 -19.02 -12.46
CA ALA A 172 10.31 -18.23 -13.55
C ALA A 172 11.77 -17.81 -13.31
N VAL A 173 12.32 -18.15 -12.14
CA VAL A 173 13.63 -17.69 -11.69
C VAL A 173 14.65 -18.79 -11.93
N GLU A 174 15.63 -18.49 -12.76
CA GLU A 174 16.77 -19.37 -12.98
C GLU A 174 18.04 -18.63 -12.60
N PHE A 175 18.94 -19.27 -11.86
CA PHE A 175 20.18 -18.64 -11.46
C PHE A 175 21.30 -19.65 -11.32
N LYS A 176 22.53 -19.15 -11.48
CA LYS A 176 23.75 -19.92 -11.40
C LYS A 176 24.81 -19.14 -10.62
N TYR A 177 25.62 -19.90 -9.89
CA TYR A 177 26.70 -19.40 -9.05
C TYR A 177 27.76 -20.49 -8.87
N GLY A 178 28.98 -20.11 -8.49
CA GLY A 178 30.00 -21.09 -8.11
C GLY A 178 29.82 -21.58 -6.68
N GLU A 179 29.82 -22.90 -6.47
CA GLU A 179 29.65 -23.51 -5.15
C GLU A 179 30.90 -23.38 -4.25
N GLU A 180 32.09 -23.19 -4.85
CA GLU A 180 33.36 -23.03 -4.14
C GLU A 180 34.21 -21.92 -4.77
N THR A 181 34.87 -21.12 -3.92
CA THR A 181 35.73 -20.02 -4.36
C THR A 181 36.90 -19.78 -3.40
N ASN A 182 38.00 -19.25 -3.93
CA ASN A 182 39.13 -18.72 -3.17
C ASN A 182 39.14 -17.18 -3.11
N LYS A 183 38.09 -16.54 -3.63
CA LYS A 183 37.87 -15.10 -3.54
C LYS A 183 36.94 -14.78 -2.37
N GLU A 184 37.15 -13.62 -1.75
CA GLU A 184 36.31 -13.10 -0.66
C GLU A 184 34.89 -12.69 -1.12
N THR A 185 34.64 -12.69 -2.43
CA THR A 185 33.34 -12.40 -3.02
C THR A 185 32.96 -13.43 -4.08
N PHE A 186 31.67 -13.55 -4.38
CA PHE A 186 31.17 -14.34 -5.50
C PHE A 186 30.12 -13.57 -6.33
N VAL A 187 29.81 -14.16 -7.48
CA VAL A 187 28.83 -13.65 -8.44
C VAL A 187 27.66 -14.62 -8.58
N ILE A 188 26.46 -14.07 -8.69
CA ILE A 188 25.25 -14.79 -9.11
C ILE A 188 24.77 -14.16 -10.42
N ALA A 189 24.43 -14.99 -11.41
CA ALA A 189 23.79 -14.54 -12.63
C ALA A 189 22.60 -15.43 -12.96
N GLY A 190 21.60 -14.87 -13.63
CA GLY A 190 20.37 -15.58 -13.89
C GLY A 190 19.33 -14.78 -14.65
N THR A 191 18.12 -15.31 -14.67
CA THR A 191 16.91 -14.66 -15.17
C THR A 191 15.85 -14.59 -14.08
N ALA A 192 15.13 -13.49 -14.05
CA ALA A 192 13.97 -13.27 -13.20
C ALA A 192 12.93 -12.45 -13.98
N GLU A 193 11.82 -12.12 -13.34
CA GLU A 193 10.84 -11.21 -13.93
C GLU A 193 11.50 -9.88 -14.35
N PRO A 194 11.22 -9.36 -15.56
CA PRO A 194 11.80 -8.10 -16.02
C PRO A 194 11.61 -6.95 -15.06
N LEU A 195 12.66 -6.16 -14.86
CA LEU A 195 12.66 -4.99 -13.97
C LEU A 195 12.36 -5.29 -12.49
N SER A 196 12.26 -6.56 -12.10
CA SER A 196 12.18 -6.97 -10.70
C SER A 196 13.51 -6.76 -9.98
N THR A 197 13.45 -6.60 -8.66
CA THR A 197 14.60 -6.49 -7.78
C THR A 197 14.92 -7.84 -7.17
N ILE A 198 16.14 -8.32 -7.40
CA ILE A 198 16.67 -9.54 -6.80
C ILE A 198 17.42 -9.16 -5.52
N ILE A 199 17.09 -9.82 -4.42
CA ILE A 199 17.60 -9.51 -3.08
C ILE A 199 18.24 -10.78 -2.51
N VAL A 200 19.54 -10.75 -2.24
CA VAL A 200 20.29 -11.88 -1.66
C VAL A 200 20.74 -11.52 -0.25
N LYS A 201 20.36 -12.32 0.75
CA LYS A 201 20.57 -12.03 2.18
C LYS A 201 21.34 -13.14 2.91
N ARG A 202 22.22 -12.72 3.83
CA ARG A 202 22.86 -13.57 4.86
C ARG A 202 22.86 -12.83 6.19
N GLY A 203 21.95 -13.20 7.11
CA GLY A 203 21.81 -12.51 8.38
C GLY A 203 21.41 -11.05 8.20
N ILE A 204 22.30 -10.12 8.54
CA ILE A 204 22.10 -8.67 8.36
C ILE A 204 22.60 -8.13 7.02
N LEU A 205 23.40 -8.91 6.28
CA LEU A 205 23.94 -8.51 4.98
C LEU A 205 22.85 -8.69 3.92
N SER A 206 22.68 -7.67 3.07
CA SER A 206 21.72 -7.63 1.97
C SER A 206 22.41 -7.08 0.72
N TYR A 207 22.28 -7.80 -0.39
CA TYR A 207 22.82 -7.44 -1.69
C TYR A 207 21.67 -7.40 -2.69
N GLU A 208 21.63 -6.38 -3.54
CA GLU A 208 20.49 -6.14 -4.42
C GLU A 208 20.96 -5.83 -5.85
N THR A 209 20.20 -6.33 -6.83
CA THR A 209 20.33 -5.95 -8.23
C THR A 209 18.95 -5.90 -8.88
N ILE A 210 18.86 -5.27 -10.06
CA ILE A 210 17.61 -5.16 -10.82
C ILE A 210 17.78 -5.96 -12.11
N ALA A 211 16.79 -6.79 -12.45
CA ALA A 211 16.74 -7.49 -13.72
C ALA A 211 16.58 -6.52 -14.90
N SER A 212 17.18 -6.84 -16.05
CA SER A 212 17.02 -6.05 -17.27
C SER A 212 15.58 -6.06 -17.79
N SER A 213 15.31 -5.32 -18.86
CA SER A 213 14.04 -5.39 -19.59
C SER A 213 13.75 -6.77 -20.19
N GLU A 214 14.79 -7.58 -20.37
CA GLU A 214 14.72 -8.96 -20.86
C GLU A 214 14.69 -9.98 -19.71
N GLY A 215 14.78 -9.53 -18.45
CA GLY A 215 14.77 -10.39 -17.26
C GLY A 215 16.15 -10.89 -16.84
N GLU A 216 17.23 -10.54 -17.54
CA GLU A 216 18.58 -10.97 -17.18
C GLU A 216 19.11 -10.18 -15.98
N PHE A 217 19.74 -10.85 -15.01
CA PHE A 217 20.37 -10.19 -13.89
C PHE A 217 21.77 -10.74 -13.60
N ARG A 218 22.60 -9.88 -13.03
CA ARG A 218 23.92 -10.22 -12.52
C ARG A 218 24.16 -9.44 -11.23
N LEU A 219 24.53 -10.16 -10.17
CA LEU A 219 24.84 -9.62 -8.86
C LEU A 219 26.27 -9.99 -8.50
N GLU A 220 27.13 -8.99 -8.38
CA GLU A 220 28.55 -9.15 -8.06
C GLU A 220 28.88 -8.60 -6.67
N GLY A 221 30.04 -8.95 -6.13
CA GLY A 221 30.54 -8.37 -4.89
C GLY A 221 29.83 -8.88 -3.63
N ILE A 222 29.21 -10.05 -3.69
CA ILE A 222 28.56 -10.67 -2.53
C ILE A 222 29.64 -11.23 -1.61
N GLU A 223 29.77 -10.68 -0.40
CA GLU A 223 30.88 -10.99 0.51
C GLU A 223 30.72 -12.36 1.18
N LEU A 224 31.84 -13.05 1.36
CA LEU A 224 31.94 -14.39 1.96
C LEU A 224 32.77 -14.37 3.24
N GLU A 225 32.34 -15.13 4.24
CA GLU A 225 33.17 -15.48 5.39
C GLU A 225 33.86 -16.82 5.14
N GLU A 226 35.06 -17.01 5.70
CA GLU A 226 35.82 -18.26 5.52
C GLU A 226 34.98 -19.47 5.96
N GLY A 227 34.93 -20.50 5.10
CA GLY A 227 34.11 -21.68 5.29
C GLY A 227 32.77 -21.60 4.57
N ARG A 228 31.71 -22.17 5.17
CA ARG A 228 30.40 -22.35 4.53
C ARG A 228 29.51 -21.13 4.71
N ASN A 229 29.05 -20.58 3.58
CA ASN A 229 28.11 -19.47 3.51
C ASN A 229 26.77 -19.97 2.97
N VAL A 230 25.67 -19.52 3.58
CA VAL A 230 24.30 -19.86 3.15
C VAL A 230 23.51 -18.58 3.02
N PHE A 231 22.98 -18.32 1.82
CA PHE A 231 22.16 -17.16 1.53
C PHE A 231 20.72 -17.56 1.20
N THR A 232 19.81 -16.63 1.42
CA THR A 232 18.43 -16.67 0.94
C THR A 232 18.27 -15.66 -0.17
N MET A 233 17.50 -16.00 -1.20
CA MET A 233 17.13 -15.07 -2.27
C MET A 233 15.65 -14.72 -2.17
N SER A 234 15.34 -13.44 -2.29
CA SER A 234 13.99 -12.93 -2.50
C SER A 234 13.94 -12.18 -3.82
N ILE A 235 12.76 -12.09 -4.41
CA ILE A 235 12.49 -11.28 -5.59
C ILE A 235 11.33 -10.38 -5.28
N LYS A 236 11.45 -9.13 -5.71
CA LYS A 236 10.44 -8.10 -5.54
C LYS A 236 10.07 -7.51 -6.90
N ASP A 237 8.79 -7.54 -7.27
CA ASP A 237 8.32 -6.95 -8.53
C ASP A 237 8.35 -5.40 -8.48
N GLN A 238 7.87 -4.78 -9.57
CA GLN A 238 7.77 -3.32 -9.66
C GLN A 238 6.68 -2.72 -8.76
N ALA A 239 5.63 -3.47 -8.44
CA ALA A 239 4.53 -3.04 -7.59
C ALA A 239 4.89 -3.08 -6.09
N GLY A 240 5.89 -3.90 -5.76
CA GLY A 240 6.46 -4.10 -4.44
C GLY A 240 6.12 -5.44 -3.79
N ASN A 241 5.48 -6.38 -4.50
CA ASN A 241 5.22 -7.73 -4.00
C ASN A 241 6.56 -8.48 -3.89
N GLU A 242 6.79 -9.21 -2.80
CA GLU A 242 8.06 -9.86 -2.53
C GLU A 242 7.85 -11.32 -2.14
N ILE A 243 8.54 -12.22 -2.85
CA ILE A 243 8.58 -13.64 -2.54
C ILE A 243 10.01 -14.07 -2.19
N THR A 244 10.15 -14.95 -1.18
CA THR A 244 11.41 -15.59 -0.84
C THR A 244 11.47 -16.99 -1.43
N LEU A 245 12.54 -17.29 -2.16
CA LEU A 245 12.75 -18.60 -2.76
C LEU A 245 13.11 -19.66 -1.71
N GLU A 246 12.63 -20.88 -1.94
CA GLU A 246 12.94 -22.03 -1.10
C GLU A 246 14.38 -22.49 -1.26
N GLU A 247 14.91 -22.41 -2.50
CA GLU A 247 16.28 -22.77 -2.81
C GLU A 247 17.28 -21.87 -2.06
N LYS A 248 18.27 -22.49 -1.43
CA LYS A 248 19.33 -21.80 -0.70
C LYS A 248 20.61 -21.79 -1.52
N ILE A 249 21.24 -20.63 -1.60
CA ILE A 249 22.54 -20.47 -2.24
C ILE A 249 23.61 -20.88 -1.23
N ARG A 250 24.44 -21.86 -1.58
CA ARG A 250 25.46 -22.43 -0.67
C ARG A 250 26.84 -22.30 -1.31
N VAL A 251 27.69 -21.46 -0.71
CA VAL A 251 29.04 -21.19 -1.24
C VAL A 251 30.09 -21.46 -0.17
N THR A 252 31.12 -22.22 -0.51
CA THR A 252 32.28 -22.46 0.37
C THR A 252 33.44 -21.55 -0.04
N TYR A 253 33.87 -20.69 0.88
CA TYR A 253 35.05 -19.85 0.68
C TYR A 253 36.26 -20.46 1.37
N ASN A 254 37.32 -20.73 0.62
CA ASN A 254 38.62 -21.17 1.14
C ASN A 254 39.75 -20.36 0.49
N PRO A 255 40.41 -19.43 1.19
CA PRO A 255 41.48 -18.60 0.63
C PRO A 255 42.71 -19.40 0.17
N ALA A 256 42.91 -20.61 0.68
CA ALA A 256 43.99 -21.52 0.26
C ALA A 256 43.56 -22.49 -0.85
N GLY A 257 42.32 -22.37 -1.37
CA GLY A 257 41.80 -23.20 -2.45
C GLY A 257 42.29 -22.76 -3.83
N ASP A 258 42.30 -23.71 -4.78
CA ASP A 258 42.72 -23.46 -6.16
C ASP A 258 41.55 -23.00 -7.08
N VAL A 259 40.31 -23.03 -6.60
CA VAL A 259 39.09 -22.71 -7.36
C VAL A 259 38.75 -21.22 -7.28
N ASN A 260 38.50 -20.56 -8.41
CA ASN A 260 38.31 -19.10 -8.48
C ASN A 260 36.85 -18.61 -8.43
N GLY A 261 35.88 -19.49 -8.15
CA GLY A 261 34.48 -19.13 -7.84
C GLY A 261 33.59 -18.67 -9.00
N ASP A 262 34.15 -18.02 -10.01
CA ASP A 262 33.37 -17.39 -11.07
C ASP A 262 33.11 -18.32 -12.27
N ALA A 263 33.47 -19.60 -12.13
CA ALA A 263 33.58 -20.51 -13.26
C ALA A 263 32.24 -20.93 -13.90
N VAL A 264 31.12 -20.65 -13.24
CA VAL A 264 29.78 -20.96 -13.75
C VAL A 264 29.18 -19.78 -14.51
N VAL A 265 29.78 -18.59 -14.36
CA VAL A 265 29.18 -17.30 -14.74
C VAL A 265 29.97 -16.60 -15.86
N ASP A 266 31.23 -16.96 -16.10
CA ASP A 266 31.99 -16.54 -17.28
C ASP A 266 31.78 -17.52 -18.44
N GLY A 267 31.19 -17.04 -19.54
CA GLY A 267 30.99 -17.84 -20.76
C GLY A 267 32.27 -18.14 -21.56
N ASP A 268 33.41 -17.55 -21.16
CA ASP A 268 34.67 -17.56 -21.93
C ASP A 268 35.81 -18.36 -21.25
N ILE A 269 35.51 -19.14 -20.23
CA ILE A 269 36.53 -19.96 -19.57
C ILE A 269 36.73 -21.25 -20.35
N PRO A 270 37.96 -21.59 -20.75
CA PRO A 270 38.26 -22.97 -21.12
C PRO A 270 37.93 -23.83 -19.89
N GLN A 271 36.99 -24.76 -20.02
CA GLN A 271 36.78 -25.77 -19.00
C GLN A 271 38.13 -26.44 -18.72
N ALA A 272 38.65 -26.23 -17.52
CA ALA A 272 39.70 -27.09 -16.98
C ALA A 272 39.06 -28.38 -16.43
N SER A 273 38.17 -29.01 -17.20
CA SER A 273 37.95 -30.44 -17.05
C SER A 273 39.03 -31.08 -17.91
N GLY A 274 39.93 -31.80 -17.27
CA GLY A 274 41.01 -32.51 -17.95
C GLY A 274 40.44 -33.59 -18.86
N GLU A 275 39.96 -33.20 -20.03
CA GLU A 275 39.90 -34.06 -21.19
C GLU A 275 41.26 -33.94 -21.86
N LEU A 276 42.11 -34.94 -21.62
CA LEU A 276 43.22 -35.23 -22.52
C LEU A 276 42.61 -35.72 -23.84
N ASP A 277 41.96 -34.80 -24.55
CA ASP A 277 41.06 -35.08 -25.66
C ASP A 277 41.87 -35.54 -26.86
N ALA A 278 41.45 -36.70 -27.36
CA ALA A 278 41.56 -37.30 -28.69
C ALA A 278 42.86 -37.27 -29.51
N LEU A 279 43.83 -36.37 -29.29
CA LEU A 279 45.03 -36.28 -30.13
C LEU A 279 46.07 -37.34 -29.76
N PHE A 280 46.19 -37.67 -28.47
CA PHE A 280 47.16 -38.64 -27.96
C PHE A 280 46.56 -39.99 -27.57
N GLY A 281 45.28 -40.07 -27.21
CA GLY A 281 44.66 -41.29 -26.68
C GLY A 281 44.75 -42.50 -27.63
N ASN A 282 44.55 -42.27 -28.93
CA ASN A 282 44.61 -43.35 -29.93
C ASN A 282 45.96 -43.46 -30.66
N GLN A 283 46.82 -42.43 -30.57
CA GLN A 283 48.15 -42.45 -31.19
C GLN A 283 49.25 -42.91 -30.24
N LEU A 284 49.03 -42.91 -28.92
CA LEU A 284 50.02 -43.36 -27.94
C LEU A 284 50.43 -44.81 -28.15
N MET A 285 49.50 -45.72 -28.41
CA MET A 285 49.81 -47.13 -28.70
C MET A 285 50.61 -47.28 -30.00
N LEU A 286 50.32 -46.44 -31.01
CA LEU A 286 51.03 -46.44 -32.29
C LEU A 286 52.44 -45.85 -32.16
N ILE A 287 52.61 -44.81 -31.34
CA ILE A 287 53.92 -44.20 -31.00
C ILE A 287 54.77 -45.18 -30.19
N PHE A 288 54.22 -45.83 -29.18
CA PHE A 288 54.94 -46.88 -28.42
C PHE A 288 55.30 -48.08 -29.31
N GLY A 289 54.41 -48.48 -30.23
CA GLY A 289 54.69 -49.51 -31.23
C GLY A 289 55.83 -49.13 -32.19
N LEU A 290 55.85 -47.89 -32.68
CA LEU A 290 56.89 -47.38 -33.57
C LEU A 290 58.25 -47.30 -32.85
N ILE A 291 58.27 -46.82 -31.61
CA ILE A 291 59.47 -46.78 -30.77
C ILE A 291 60.00 -48.21 -30.53
N ALA A 292 59.12 -49.17 -30.25
CA ALA A 292 59.51 -50.57 -30.08
C ALA A 292 60.12 -51.19 -31.34
N ILE A 293 59.57 -50.90 -32.52
CA ILE A 293 60.10 -51.36 -33.82
C ILE A 293 61.48 -50.76 -34.10
N VAL A 294 61.67 -49.46 -33.83
CA VAL A 294 62.97 -48.80 -34.00
C VAL A 294 64.01 -49.36 -33.01
N ALA A 295 63.62 -49.61 -31.76
CA ALA A 295 64.49 -50.24 -30.76
C ALA A 295 64.89 -51.67 -31.14
N PHE A 296 63.97 -52.47 -31.71
CA PHE A 296 64.27 -53.80 -32.22
C PHE A 296 65.15 -53.78 -33.48
N GLY A 297 64.86 -52.87 -34.41
CA GLY A 297 65.62 -52.74 -35.67
C GLY A 297 67.06 -52.31 -35.45
N THR A 298 67.29 -51.37 -34.53
CA THR A 298 68.66 -50.93 -34.17
C THR A 298 69.46 -52.01 -33.46
N SER A 299 68.81 -52.85 -32.65
CA SER A 299 69.44 -54.01 -32.01
C SER A 299 69.88 -55.08 -33.04
N PHE A 300 69.10 -55.29 -34.10
CA PHE A 300 69.45 -56.21 -35.20
C PHE A 300 70.64 -55.72 -36.03
N VAL A 301 70.69 -54.41 -36.34
CA VAL A 301 71.81 -53.80 -37.07
C VAL A 301 73.09 -53.81 -36.23
N TYR A 302 72.99 -53.65 -34.91
CA TYR A 302 74.14 -53.72 -34.01
C TYR A 302 74.70 -55.15 -33.87
N MET A 303 73.84 -56.18 -33.83
CA MET A 303 74.26 -57.58 -33.83
C MET A 303 74.92 -57.99 -35.16
N TYR A 304 74.36 -57.59 -36.30
CA TYR A 304 74.89 -57.96 -37.62
C TYR A 304 76.24 -57.29 -37.95
N LYS A 305 76.54 -56.16 -37.31
CA LYS A 305 77.84 -55.46 -37.46
C LYS A 305 78.91 -55.95 -36.49
N LYS A 306 78.56 -56.79 -35.50
CA LYS A 306 79.47 -57.36 -34.51
C LYS A 306 80.00 -58.75 -34.90
N GLU A 307 79.38 -59.42 -35.87
CA GLU A 307 79.80 -60.73 -36.41
C GLU A 307 80.56 -60.65 -37.75
N ARG A 308 81.18 -59.51 -38.08
CA ARG A 308 82.20 -59.39 -39.13
C ARG A 308 83.53 -58.92 -38.58
#